data_AF-A0A529SHE5-F1
#
_entry.id   AF-A0A529SHE5-F1
#
_cell.length_a   1.000
_cell.length_b   1.000
_cell.length_c   1.000
_cell.angle_alpha   90.00
_cell.angle_beta   90.00
_cell.angle_gamma   90.00
#
_symmetry.space_group_name_H-M   'P 1'
#
loop_
_entity.id
_entity.type
_entity.pdbx_description
1 polymer ?
#
loop_
_entity_poly.entity_id
_entity_poly.type
_entity_poly.pdbx_seq_one_letter_code
_entity_poly.pdbx_strand_id
1 'polypeptide(L)' 'MNMHTARAAFGFDTLKTILGIPVLAIRWDEAITLLTRLIDERRFTKVSFLNAHNANLACTDPVFAEAL' A
#
# COMPACT_ATOMS: atom_id res chain seq x y z
N MET A 1 -3.07 7.78 6.03
CA MET A 1 -2.48 7.60 4.69
C MET A 1 -3.29 8.43 3.70
N ASN A 2 -2.73 9.41 3.00
CA ASN A 2 -3.47 10.15 1.97
C ASN A 2 -3.56 9.31 0.68
N MET A 3 -4.56 8.43 0.65
CA MET A 3 -4.84 7.46 -0.42
C MET A 3 -5.01 8.12 -1.82
N HIS A 4 -5.38 9.39 -1.84
CA HIS A 4 -5.52 10.19 -3.06
C HIS A 4 -4.20 10.47 -3.79
N THR A 5 -3.07 10.54 -3.08
CA THR A 5 -1.78 10.94 -3.66
C THR A 5 -1.07 9.79 -4.35
N ALA A 6 -1.21 8.56 -3.85
CA ALA A 6 -0.66 7.37 -4.51
C ALA A 6 -1.37 7.09 -5.84
N ARG A 7 -2.69 7.31 -5.91
CA ARG A 7 -3.51 7.12 -7.10
C ARG A 7 -3.18 8.06 -8.27
N ALA A 8 -2.60 9.22 -8.00
CA ALA A 8 -2.18 10.16 -9.05
C ALA A 8 -0.82 9.81 -9.67
N ALA A 9 0.03 9.08 -8.94
CA ALA A 9 1.39 8.76 -9.37
C ALA A 9 1.49 7.42 -10.13
N PHE A 10 0.56 6.50 -9.87
CA PHE A 10 0.55 5.17 -10.49
C PHE A 10 -0.80 4.96 -11.19
N GLY A 11 -0.77 4.47 -12.43
CA GLY A 11 -1.98 4.28 -13.26
C GLY A 11 -3.04 3.42 -12.56
N PHE A 12 -4.30 3.56 -12.98
CA PHE A 12 -5.47 2.90 -12.36
C PHE A 12 -5.31 1.38 -12.16
N ASP A 13 -4.55 0.70 -13.02
CA ASP A 13 -4.34 -0.75 -12.96
C ASP A 13 -3.42 -1.22 -11.82
N THR A 14 -2.72 -0.31 -11.16
CA THR A 14 -1.78 -0.62 -10.07
C THR A 14 -2.46 -0.71 -8.70
N LEU A 15 -3.68 -0.19 -8.53
CA LEU A 15 -4.40 -0.31 -7.28
C LEU A 15 -5.34 -1.51 -7.33
N LYS A 16 -5.04 -2.54 -6.55
CA LYS A 16 -5.82 -3.78 -6.48
C LYS A 16 -6.49 -3.90 -5.12
N THR A 17 -7.67 -4.50 -5.09
CA THR A 17 -8.30 -4.92 -3.83
C THR A 17 -8.06 -6.42 -3.65
N ILE A 18 -7.36 -6.80 -2.59
CA ILE A 18 -7.08 -8.19 -2.24
C ILE A 18 -7.77 -8.47 -0.92
N LEU A 19 -8.82 -9.31 -0.95
CA LEU A 19 -9.64 -9.65 0.23
C LEU A 19 -10.10 -8.42 1.04
N GLY A 20 -10.49 -7.35 0.34
CA GLY A 20 -10.95 -6.10 0.96
C GLY A 20 -9.84 -5.10 1.29
N ILE A 21 -8.57 -5.49 1.21
CA ILE A 21 -7.43 -4.59 1.48
C ILE A 21 -6.96 -3.92 0.17
N PRO A 22 -6.87 -2.58 0.11
CA PRO A 22 -6.31 -1.88 -1.03
C PRO A 22 -4.78 -2.03 -1.04
N VAL A 23 -4.24 -2.54 -2.14
CA VAL A 23 -2.81 -2.82 -2.34
C VAL A 23 -2.32 -2.13 -3.59
N LEU A 24 -1.21 -1.40 -3.45
CA LEU A 24 -0.48 -0.85 -4.58
C LEU A 24 0.41 -1.97 -5.18
N ALA A 25 -0.07 -2.58 -6.25
CA ALA A 25 0.60 -3.64 -7.00
C ALA A 25 1.52 -3.06 -8.09
N ILE A 26 2.68 -2.58 -7.63
CA ILE A 26 3.72 -1.98 -8.47
C ILE A 26 4.96 -2.86 -8.53
N ARG A 27 5.83 -2.61 -9.51
CA ARG A 27 7.11 -3.32 -9.63
C ARG A 27 8.09 -2.86 -8.55
N TRP A 28 9.16 -3.64 -8.37
CA TRP A 28 10.17 -3.37 -7.36
C TRP A 28 10.89 -2.02 -7.59
N ASP A 29 11.25 -1.73 -8.83
CA ASP A 29 11.89 -0.46 -9.24
C ASP A 29 10.98 0.75 -9.02
N GLU A 30 9.68 0.60 -9.31
CA GLU A 30 8.66 1.62 -9.04
C GLU A 30 8.48 1.84 -7.53
N ALA A 31 8.50 0.77 -6.72
CA ALA A 31 8.40 0.85 -5.27
C ALA A 31 9.60 1.57 -4.66
N ILE A 32 10.82 1.28 -5.09
CA ILE A 32 12.02 1.99 -4.66
C ILE A 32 11.92 3.48 -5.00
N THR A 33 11.54 3.80 -6.24
CA THR A 33 11.36 5.20 -6.70
C THR A 33 10.33 5.93 -5.84
N LEU A 34 9.21 5.28 -5.51
CA LEU A 34 8.18 5.84 -4.64
C LEU A 34 8.71 6.14 -3.24
N LEU A 35 9.38 5.17 -2.62
CA LEU A 35 9.89 5.29 -1.26
C LEU A 35 10.95 6.38 -1.16
N THR A 36 11.88 6.46 -2.13
CA THR A 36 12.87 7.54 -2.22
C THR A 36 12.18 8.91 -2.27
N ARG A 37 11.17 9.07 -3.13
CA ARG A 37 10.42 10.33 -3.21
C ARG A 37 9.74 10.70 -1.89
N LEU A 38 9.15 9.74 -1.19
CA LEU A 38 8.49 9.99 0.11
C LEU A 38 9.48 10.44 1.19
N ILE A 39 10.72 9.91 1.16
CA ILE A 39 11.82 10.31 2.02
C ILE A 39 12.23 11.75 1.71
N ASP A 40 12.44 12.08 0.43
CA ASP A 40 12.80 13.43 -0.01
C ASP A 40 11.74 14.47 0.36
N GLU A 41 10.46 14.09 0.22
CA GLU A 41 9.30 14.90 0.65
C GLU A 41 9.17 15.01 2.18
N ARG A 42 9.98 14.28 2.96
CA ARG A 42 9.93 14.20 4.43
C ARG A 42 8.53 13.92 4.97
N ARG A 43 7.77 13.10 4.22
CA ARG A 43 6.38 12.81 4.54
C ARG A 43 6.26 11.48 5.26
N PHE A 44 5.87 11.52 6.54
CA PHE A 44 5.59 10.30 7.28
C PHE A 44 4.55 9.46 6.55
N THR A 45 4.94 8.23 6.22
CA THR A 45 4.10 7.29 5.47
C THR A 45 4.24 5.92 6.11
N LYS A 46 3.13 5.37 6.61
CA LYS A 46 3.06 4.00 7.12
C LYS A 46 3.14 3.06 5.90
N VAL A 47 4.13 2.18 5.86
CA VAL A 47 4.30 1.22 4.74
C VAL A 47 4.17 -0.20 5.30
N SER A 48 3.35 -1.01 4.63
CA SER A 48 3.21 -2.44 4.91
C SER A 48 3.16 -3.21 3.58
N PHE A 49 3.51 -4.49 3.63
CA PHE A 49 3.47 -5.39 2.49
C PHE A 49 2.41 -6.46 2.73
N LEU A 50 1.43 -6.55 1.82
CA LEU A 50 0.41 -7.59 1.91
C LEU A 50 0.96 -8.89 1.35
N ASN A 51 1.16 -9.87 2.23
CA ASN A 51 1.41 -11.27 1.86
C ASN A 51 0.15 -12.11 2.14
N ALA A 52 0.16 -13.38 1.72
CA ALA A 52 -1.00 -14.27 1.89
C ALA A 52 -1.39 -14.47 3.36
N HIS A 53 -0.41 -14.55 4.27
CA HIS A 53 -0.67 -14.72 5.69
C HIS A 53 -1.35 -13.47 6.30
N ASN A 54 -0.83 -12.28 6.01
CA ASN A 54 -1.40 -11.01 6.46
C ASN A 54 -2.80 -10.80 5.89
N ALA A 55 -3.03 -11.19 4.63
CA ALA A 55 -4.36 -11.10 4.01
C ALA A 55 -5.38 -11.99 4.73
N ASN A 56 -5.01 -13.23 5.06
CA ASN A 56 -5.87 -14.13 5.83
C ASN A 56 -6.16 -13.58 7.23
N LEU A 57 -5.14 -13.05 7.92
CA LEU A 57 -5.31 -12.48 9.25
C LEU A 57 -6.27 -11.27 9.22
N ALA A 58 -6.12 -10.39 8.23
CA ALA A 58 -6.99 -9.23 8.05
C ALA A 58 -8.46 -9.59 7.79
N CYS A 59 -8.76 -10.77 7.25
CA CYS A 59 -10.14 -11.23 7.12
C CYS A 59 -10.81 -11.57 8.46
N THR A 60 -10.02 -11.91 9.49
CA THR A 60 -10.52 -12.36 10.79
C THR A 60 -10.29 -11.36 11.93
N ASP A 61 -9.35 -10.45 11.77
CA ASP A 61 -9.00 -9.41 12.75
C ASP A 61 -9.22 -8.01 12.14
N PRO A 62 -10.34 -7.34 12.46
CA PRO A 62 -10.65 -6.01 11.94
C PRO A 62 -9.64 -4.93 12.37
N VAL A 63 -9.03 -5.07 13.55
CA VAL A 63 -8.03 -4.11 14.03
C VAL A 63 -6.74 -4.27 13.23
N PHE A 64 -6.36 -5.50 12.91
CA PHE A 64 -5.24 -5.75 12.01
C PHE A 64 -5.53 -5.23 10.60
N ALA A 65 -6.76 -5.40 10.09
CA ALA A 65 -7.17 -4.86 8.79
C ALA A 65 -7.08 -3.32 8.73
N GLU A 66 -7.52 -2.61 9.78
CA GLU A 66 -7.38 -1.15 9.88
C GLU A 66 -5.90 -0.70 9.94
N ALA A 67 -5.04 -1.54 10.53
CA ALA A 67 -3.61 -1.31 10.61
C ALA A 67 -2.86 -1.56 9.28
N LEU A 68 -3.52 -2.06 8.23
CA LEU A 68 -2.96 -2.17 6.87
C LEU A 68 -3.35 -0.95 6.03
#